data_AF-A0A0C2D2K1-F1
#
_entry.id   AF-A0A0C2D2K1-F1
#
_cell.length_a   1.000
_cell.length_b   1.000
_cell.length_c   1.000
_cell.angle_alpha   90.00
_cell.angle_beta   90.00
_cell.angle_gamma   90.00
#
_symmetry.space_group_name_H-M   'P 1'
#
loop_
_entity.id
_entity.type
_entity.pdbx_description
1 polymer ?
#
loop_
_entity_poly.entity_id
_entity_poly.type
_entity_poly.pdbx_seq_one_letter_code
_entity_poly.pdbx_strand_id
1 'polypeptide(L)'
;MANLLIERTQHPNWTVVYKALITIHNIMCYGNEASLTISPDCNRFSQYLASCNTTFNLGNFLDKNSTSGYDMSQHVRRYGKYIGEKIATYRVCAFDFCKVKRGREDGLLRTMHTDKLLKTLPILQNQIDALLEFQVSASELNNGVINCSFILLFRDLIRLFACYNDGIINLLEKYFDMNKKQCRDALDTYKGFLVGSSFFQPMWYRLHTLLERLKLSM
;
A
#
# COMPACT_ATOMS: atom_id res chain seq x y z
N MET A 1 -1.28 16.68 15.59
CA MET A 1 -2.12 16.22 14.46
C MET A 1 -2.16 14.70 14.33
N ALA A 2 -1.02 14.00 14.21
CA ALA A 2 -1.00 12.53 14.09
C ALA A 2 -1.69 11.79 15.24
N ASN A 3 -1.42 12.17 16.50
CA ASN A 3 -2.04 11.54 17.67
C ASN A 3 -3.57 11.69 17.69
N LEU A 4 -4.09 12.83 17.24
CA LEU A 4 -5.54 13.04 17.12
C LEU A 4 -6.15 12.04 16.12
N LEU A 5 -5.52 11.84 14.95
CA LEU A 5 -6.00 10.87 13.96
C LEU A 5 -5.92 9.43 14.49
N ILE A 6 -4.85 9.08 15.20
CA ILE A 6 -4.70 7.76 15.83
C ILE A 6 -5.81 7.54 16.87
N GLU A 7 -6.09 8.53 17.71
CA GLU A 7 -7.20 8.47 18.67
C GLU A 7 -8.54 8.23 17.98
N ARG A 8 -8.80 8.89 16.84
CA ARG A 8 -10.02 8.67 16.05
C ARG A 8 -10.14 7.23 15.51
N THR A 9 -9.03 6.50 15.34
CA THR A 9 -9.09 5.08 14.93
C THR A 9 -9.55 4.14 16.04
N GLN A 10 -9.65 4.61 17.29
CA GLN A 10 -10.13 3.81 18.43
C GLN A 10 -11.64 4.02 18.72
N HIS A 11 -12.33 4.80 17.89
CA HIS A 11 -13.74 5.10 18.08
C HIS A 11 -14.63 3.89 17.74
N PRO A 12 -15.77 3.65 18.44
CA PRO A 12 -16.63 2.50 18.16
C PRO A 12 -17.39 2.57 16.82
N ASN A 13 -17.63 3.78 16.32
CA ASN A 13 -18.33 4.01 15.04
C ASN A 13 -17.41 3.76 13.84
N TRP A 14 -17.80 2.84 12.95
CA TRP A 14 -17.00 2.47 11.77
C TRP A 14 -16.70 3.67 10.86
N THR A 15 -17.64 4.59 10.68
CA THR A 15 -17.48 5.73 9.77
C THR A 15 -16.36 6.64 10.26
N VAL A 16 -16.27 6.84 11.59
CA VAL A 16 -15.22 7.67 12.20
C VAL A 16 -13.86 7.03 12.00
N VAL A 17 -13.73 5.74 12.33
CA VAL A 17 -12.46 4.99 12.20
C VAL A 17 -12.01 4.96 10.74
N TYR A 18 -12.93 4.64 9.83
CA TYR A 18 -12.61 4.51 8.40
C TYR A 18 -12.18 5.85 7.80
N LYS A 19 -12.90 6.94 8.11
CA LYS A 19 -12.50 8.29 7.66
C LYS A 19 -11.13 8.70 8.23
N ALA A 20 -10.84 8.37 9.49
CA ALA A 20 -9.52 8.62 10.06
C ALA A 20 -8.41 7.88 9.31
N LEU A 21 -8.61 6.60 8.98
CA LEU A 21 -7.66 5.81 8.17
C LEU A 21 -7.49 6.39 6.76
N ILE A 22 -8.58 6.84 6.11
CA ILE A 22 -8.54 7.49 4.80
C ILE A 22 -7.75 8.81 4.88
N THR A 23 -7.96 9.61 5.92
CA THR A 23 -7.19 10.84 6.13
C THR A 23 -5.72 10.54 6.35
N ILE A 24 -5.38 9.54 7.16
CA ILE A 24 -3.99 9.09 7.35
C ILE A 24 -3.38 8.69 6.01
N HIS A 25 -4.05 7.84 5.22
CA HIS A 25 -3.57 7.40 3.91
C HIS A 25 -3.34 8.58 2.97
N ASN A 26 -4.30 9.51 2.88
CA ASN A 26 -4.16 10.73 2.09
C ASN A 26 -2.94 11.55 2.49
N ILE A 27 -2.71 11.77 3.79
CA ILE A 27 -1.55 12.55 4.26
C ILE A 27 -0.26 11.78 3.96
N MET A 28 -0.23 10.45 4.03
CA MET A 28 0.94 9.67 3.63
C MET A 28 1.26 9.84 2.14
N CYS A 29 0.23 9.81 1.27
CA CYS A 29 0.41 9.93 -0.17
C CYS A 29 0.70 11.37 -0.64
N TYR A 30 0.07 12.39 -0.06
CA TYR A 30 0.14 13.78 -0.56
C TYR A 30 0.77 14.79 0.42
N GLY A 31 1.09 14.38 1.65
CA GLY A 31 1.69 15.28 2.65
C GLY A 31 3.16 15.64 2.34
N ASN A 32 3.45 16.94 2.44
CA ASN A 32 4.76 17.62 2.31
C ASN A 32 5.62 17.19 1.12
N GLU A 33 5.30 17.74 -0.06
CA GLU A 33 6.17 17.74 -1.24
C GLU A 33 7.30 18.80 -1.20
N ALA A 34 7.44 19.59 -0.13
CA ALA A 34 8.38 20.72 -0.14
C ALA A 34 9.35 20.69 1.04
N SER A 35 10.48 19.99 0.91
CA SER A 35 11.71 20.47 1.54
C SER A 35 12.92 19.96 0.75
N LEU A 36 13.52 20.88 -0.01
CA LEU A 36 14.78 20.77 -0.76
C LEU A 36 16.02 20.53 0.13
N THR A 37 15.87 19.90 1.30
CA THR A 37 16.94 19.85 2.31
C THR A 37 16.92 18.60 3.19
N ILE A 38 15.90 17.73 3.07
CA ILE A 38 15.84 16.43 3.74
C ILE A 38 15.30 15.46 2.69
N SER A 39 16.01 14.34 2.46
CA SER A 39 15.74 13.29 1.45
C SER A 39 14.40 13.43 0.69
N PRO A 40 14.40 13.66 -0.63
CA PRO A 40 13.21 14.03 -1.42
C PRO A 40 12.04 13.02 -1.36
N ASP A 41 12.26 11.83 -0.84
CA ASP A 41 11.25 10.77 -0.69
C ASP A 41 10.62 10.70 0.73
N CYS A 42 10.98 11.64 1.61
CA CYS A 42 10.70 11.53 3.03
C CYS A 42 9.52 12.39 3.51
N ASN A 43 8.32 11.80 3.59
CA ASN A 43 7.16 12.46 4.22
C ASN A 43 7.33 12.49 5.75
N ARG A 44 7.47 13.68 6.34
CA ARG A 44 7.59 13.89 7.81
C ARG A 44 6.48 13.19 8.60
N PHE A 45 5.28 13.08 8.05
CA PHE A 45 4.17 12.38 8.69
C PHE A 45 4.37 10.87 8.68
N SER A 46 4.72 10.27 7.54
CA SER A 46 5.05 8.84 7.45
C SER A 46 6.24 8.48 8.33
N GLN A 47 7.25 9.35 8.39
CA GLN A 47 8.42 9.19 9.24
C GLN A 47 8.05 9.22 10.73
N TYR A 48 7.18 10.15 11.15
CA TYR A 48 6.64 10.17 12.50
C TYR A 48 5.90 8.87 12.84
N LEU A 49 4.97 8.44 11.98
CA LEU A 49 4.19 7.21 12.22
C LEU A 49 5.07 5.97 12.32
N ALA A 50 6.08 5.86 11.45
CA ALA A 50 7.08 4.81 11.45
C ALA A 50 7.90 4.81 12.75
N SER A 51 8.35 5.99 13.21
CA SER A 51 9.15 6.15 14.44
C SER A 51 8.39 5.78 15.71
N CYS A 52 7.08 6.03 15.76
CA CYS A 52 6.23 5.69 16.89
C CYS A 52 5.82 4.22 16.92
N ASN A 53 6.27 3.40 15.95
CA ASN A 53 5.78 2.03 15.74
C ASN A 53 4.25 1.95 15.73
N THR A 54 3.61 2.92 15.08
CA THR A 54 2.15 3.06 15.12
C THR A 54 1.49 1.81 14.54
N THR A 55 0.70 1.10 15.34
CA THR A 55 -0.15 0.00 14.90
C THR A 55 -1.60 0.33 15.17
N PHE A 56 -2.47 0.07 14.20
CA PHE A 56 -3.91 0.19 14.39
C PHE A 56 -4.39 -1.12 15.01
N ASN A 57 -4.82 -1.09 16.27
CA ASN A 57 -5.36 -2.27 16.96
C ASN A 57 -6.80 -2.58 16.49
N LEU A 58 -6.95 -2.86 15.19
CA LEU A 58 -8.24 -3.05 14.53
C LEU A 58 -8.54 -4.52 14.24
N GLY A 59 -7.69 -5.48 14.63
CA GLY A 59 -7.88 -6.90 14.33
C GLY A 59 -9.24 -7.46 14.75
N ASN A 60 -9.83 -6.91 15.81
CA ASN A 60 -11.15 -7.29 16.34
C ASN A 60 -12.20 -6.16 16.24
N PHE A 61 -11.94 -5.11 15.45
CA PHE A 61 -12.86 -3.98 15.31
C PHE A 61 -14.24 -4.45 14.81
N LEU A 62 -15.31 -4.08 15.51
CA LEU A 62 -16.67 -4.42 15.15
C LEU A 62 -17.66 -3.35 15.62
N ASP A 63 -18.32 -2.68 14.68
CA ASP A 63 -19.45 -1.80 14.94
C ASP A 63 -20.77 -2.60 14.83
N LYS A 64 -21.44 -2.79 15.97
CA LYS A 64 -22.75 -3.47 16.05
C LYS A 64 -23.93 -2.50 16.04
N ASN A 65 -23.68 -1.20 16.16
CA ASN A 65 -24.71 -0.20 16.40
C ASN A 65 -25.22 0.42 15.09
N SER A 66 -24.44 0.32 14.01
CA SER A 66 -24.78 0.83 12.69
C SER A 66 -25.40 -0.26 11.81
N THR A 67 -26.41 0.08 11.00
CA THR A 67 -27.08 -0.86 10.08
C THR A 67 -26.11 -1.56 9.12
N SER A 68 -25.10 -0.85 8.62
CA SER A 68 -24.03 -1.40 7.76
C SER A 68 -22.74 -1.73 8.54
N GLY A 69 -22.79 -1.71 9.87
CA GLY A 69 -21.62 -1.77 10.74
C GLY A 69 -20.85 -3.08 10.62
N TYR A 70 -21.55 -4.21 10.48
CA TYR A 70 -20.92 -5.53 10.40
C TYR A 70 -20.03 -5.66 9.15
N ASP A 71 -20.58 -5.40 7.96
CA ASP A 71 -19.86 -5.48 6.69
C ASP A 71 -18.73 -4.45 6.62
N MET A 72 -19.02 -3.20 7.02
CA MET A 72 -18.01 -2.14 7.00
C MET A 72 -16.87 -2.41 7.98
N SER A 73 -17.13 -3.07 9.10
CA SER A 73 -16.08 -3.46 10.04
C SER A 73 -15.06 -4.38 9.38
N GLN A 74 -15.49 -5.35 8.56
CA GLN A 74 -14.55 -6.21 7.83
C GLN A 74 -13.64 -5.41 6.89
N HIS A 75 -14.19 -4.42 6.18
CA HIS A 75 -13.38 -3.55 5.31
C HIS A 75 -12.45 -2.63 6.10
N VAL A 76 -12.89 -2.10 7.25
CA VAL A 76 -12.03 -1.32 8.16
C VAL A 76 -10.83 -2.13 8.62
N ARG A 77 -11.01 -3.40 9.00
CA ARG A 77 -9.90 -4.27 9.42
C ARG A 77 -8.88 -4.50 8.31
N ARG A 78 -9.35 -4.85 7.10
CA ARG A 78 -8.50 -5.07 5.93
C ARG A 78 -7.75 -3.81 5.52
N TYR A 79 -8.45 -2.67 5.49
CA TYR A 79 -7.83 -1.39 5.15
C TYR A 79 -6.82 -0.96 6.21
N GLY A 80 -7.15 -1.07 7.49
CA GLY A 80 -6.25 -0.78 8.60
C GLY A 80 -4.99 -1.65 8.58
N LYS A 81 -5.11 -2.94 8.20
CA LYS A 81 -3.96 -3.83 7.99
C LYS A 81 -3.03 -3.28 6.90
N TYR A 82 -3.56 -2.89 5.74
CA TYR A 82 -2.74 -2.31 4.68
C TYR A 82 -2.04 -1.01 5.09
N ILE A 83 -2.74 -0.08 5.75
CA ILE A 83 -2.10 1.17 6.22
C ILE A 83 -1.00 0.87 7.24
N GLY A 84 -1.24 -0.10 8.15
CA GLY A 84 -0.22 -0.59 9.07
C GLY A 84 1.00 -1.15 8.36
N GLU A 85 0.79 -1.98 7.32
CA GLU A 85 1.87 -2.53 6.50
C GLU A 85 2.64 -1.42 5.78
N LYS A 86 1.97 -0.44 5.16
CA LYS A 86 2.62 0.71 4.52
C LYS A 86 3.52 1.50 5.48
N ILE A 87 3.09 1.69 6.74
CA ILE A 87 3.91 2.34 7.78
C ILE A 87 5.11 1.45 8.15
N ALA A 88 4.90 0.14 8.32
CA ALA A 88 5.95 -0.81 8.66
C ALA A 88 7.01 -0.90 7.55
N THR A 89 6.60 -0.95 6.29
CA THR A 89 7.48 -0.92 5.13
C THR A 89 8.32 0.36 5.10
N TYR A 90 7.69 1.52 5.29
CA TYR A 90 8.41 2.80 5.36
C TYR A 90 9.45 2.81 6.48
N ARG A 91 9.15 2.21 7.64
CA ARG A 91 10.09 2.11 8.77
C ARG A 91 11.34 1.29 8.41
N VAL A 92 11.17 0.18 7.71
CA VAL A 92 12.30 -0.72 7.38
C VAL A 92 13.11 -0.20 6.20
N CYS A 93 12.44 0.39 5.20
CA CYS A 93 13.10 0.85 3.97
C CYS A 93 13.60 2.30 4.05
N ALA A 94 13.04 3.13 4.93
CA ALA A 94 13.25 4.57 5.04
C ALA A 94 12.88 5.38 3.78
N PHE A 95 12.01 4.83 2.92
CA PHE A 95 11.39 5.50 1.77
C PHE A 95 10.01 4.89 1.47
N ASP A 96 9.15 5.62 0.75
CA ASP A 96 7.84 5.13 0.29
C ASP A 96 7.94 4.60 -1.14
N PHE A 97 7.73 3.30 -1.35
CA PHE A 97 7.72 2.67 -2.68
C PHE A 97 6.77 3.35 -3.68
N CYS A 98 5.70 4.00 -3.22
CA CYS A 98 4.79 4.75 -4.08
C CYS A 98 5.38 6.07 -4.60
N LYS A 99 6.49 6.54 -4.02
CA LYS A 99 7.08 7.86 -4.32
C LYS A 99 8.50 7.79 -4.90
N VAL A 100 9.13 6.63 -4.86
CA VAL A 100 10.52 6.50 -5.34
C VAL A 100 10.65 6.88 -6.81
N LYS A 101 11.80 7.44 -7.16
CA LYS A 101 12.17 7.67 -8.56
C LYS A 101 12.15 6.37 -9.35
N ARG A 102 11.62 6.45 -10.56
CA ARG A 102 11.52 5.34 -11.52
C ARG A 102 12.21 5.71 -12.83
N GLY A 103 12.62 4.70 -13.57
CA GLY A 103 13.33 4.89 -14.84
C GLY A 103 14.59 4.03 -14.93
N ARG A 104 15.13 3.92 -16.15
CA ARG A 104 16.28 3.05 -16.43
C ARG A 104 17.56 3.52 -15.74
N GLU A 105 17.82 4.82 -15.77
CA GLU A 105 19.12 5.41 -15.40
C GLU A 105 19.22 5.73 -13.90
N ASP A 106 18.12 6.15 -13.28
CA ASP A 106 18.10 6.71 -11.92
C ASP A 106 16.95 6.18 -11.06
N GLY A 107 16.21 5.18 -11.55
CA GLY A 107 15.16 4.52 -10.78
C GLY A 107 15.75 3.80 -9.58
N LEU A 108 15.21 4.05 -8.37
CA LEU A 108 15.80 3.54 -7.13
C LEU A 108 15.94 2.02 -7.16
N LEU A 109 14.88 1.30 -7.52
CA LEU A 109 14.89 -0.16 -7.59
C LEU A 109 15.58 -0.68 -8.85
N ARG A 110 15.66 0.13 -9.90
CA ARG A 110 16.31 -0.25 -11.16
C ARG A 110 17.83 -0.28 -11.04
N THR A 111 18.40 0.58 -10.19
CA THR A 111 19.85 0.71 -9.98
C THR A 111 20.34 0.05 -8.69
N MET A 112 19.44 -0.39 -7.81
CA MET A 112 19.77 -0.99 -6.51
C MET A 112 20.75 -2.17 -6.62
N HIS A 113 21.75 -2.23 -5.73
CA HIS A 113 22.69 -3.35 -5.64
C HIS A 113 22.01 -4.64 -5.21
N THR A 114 22.50 -5.78 -5.72
CA THR A 114 21.91 -7.12 -5.56
C THR A 114 21.55 -7.47 -4.12
N ASP A 115 22.47 -7.30 -3.17
CA ASP A 115 22.23 -7.70 -1.77
C ASP A 115 21.13 -6.88 -1.10
N LYS A 116 21.00 -5.60 -1.46
CA LYS A 116 19.92 -4.75 -0.97
C LYS A 116 18.62 -5.06 -1.71
N LEU A 117 18.69 -5.30 -3.02
CA LEU A 117 17.53 -5.62 -3.86
C LEU A 117 16.83 -6.89 -3.38
N LEU A 118 17.59 -7.97 -3.14
CA LEU A 118 17.06 -9.25 -2.66
C LEU A 118 16.39 -9.16 -1.28
N LYS A 119 16.78 -8.19 -0.44
CA LYS A 119 16.11 -7.90 0.84
C LYS A 119 14.91 -6.97 0.68
N THR A 120 14.94 -6.10 -0.32
CA THR A 120 13.92 -5.06 -0.54
C THR A 120 12.69 -5.60 -1.25
N LEU A 121 12.86 -6.48 -2.24
CA LEU A 121 11.75 -7.04 -3.03
C LEU A 121 10.74 -7.83 -2.17
N PRO A 122 11.13 -8.66 -1.19
CA PRO A 122 10.18 -9.32 -0.30
C PRO A 122 9.36 -8.33 0.54
N ILE A 123 9.95 -7.21 0.96
CA ILE A 123 9.24 -6.18 1.73
C ILE A 123 8.18 -5.51 0.85
N LEU A 124 8.52 -5.20 -0.40
CA LEU A 124 7.57 -4.66 -1.37
C LEU A 124 6.44 -5.66 -1.68
N GLN A 125 6.77 -6.94 -1.87
CA GLN A 125 5.78 -8.00 -2.08
C GLN A 125 4.79 -8.07 -0.91
N ASN A 126 5.26 -8.07 0.34
CA ASN A 126 4.39 -8.11 1.52
C ASN A 126 3.43 -6.91 1.56
N GLN A 127 3.90 -5.72 1.19
CA GLN A 127 3.04 -4.53 1.12
C GLN A 127 1.97 -4.66 0.03
N ILE A 128 2.32 -5.23 -1.12
CA ILE A 128 1.36 -5.53 -2.20
C ILE A 128 0.36 -6.58 -1.74
N ASP A 129 0.80 -7.65 -1.08
CA ASP A 129 -0.09 -8.71 -0.60
C ASP A 129 -1.10 -8.18 0.42
N ALA A 130 -0.66 -7.35 1.38
CA ALA A 130 -1.55 -6.68 2.32
C ALA A 130 -2.57 -5.77 1.63
N LEU A 131 -2.20 -5.13 0.51
CA LEU A 131 -3.12 -4.34 -0.32
C LEU A 131 -4.15 -5.26 -1.00
N LEU A 132 -3.69 -6.34 -1.61
CA LEU A 132 -4.53 -7.30 -2.34
C LEU A 132 -5.49 -8.06 -1.42
N GLU A 133 -5.22 -8.14 -0.11
CA GLU A 133 -6.17 -8.64 0.89
C GLU A 133 -7.43 -7.76 1.04
N PHE A 134 -7.44 -6.54 0.50
CA PHE A 134 -8.64 -5.71 0.35
C PHE A 134 -9.56 -6.27 -0.74
N GLN A 135 -10.04 -7.49 -0.53
CA GLN A 135 -10.96 -8.22 -1.40
C GLN A 135 -12.37 -7.69 -1.26
N VAL A 136 -12.68 -6.63 -2.01
CA VAL A 136 -14.01 -6.03 -2.12
C VAL A 136 -14.63 -6.35 -3.48
N SER A 137 -15.91 -6.72 -3.49
CA SER A 137 -16.71 -6.92 -4.71
C SER A 137 -17.32 -5.60 -5.20
N ALA A 138 -17.74 -5.55 -6.47
CA ALA A 138 -18.36 -4.36 -7.03
C ALA A 138 -19.68 -3.99 -6.32
N SER A 139 -20.41 -4.95 -5.74
CA SER A 139 -21.65 -4.70 -4.99
C SER A 139 -21.41 -4.09 -3.60
N GLU A 140 -20.25 -4.37 -2.99
CA GLU A 140 -19.88 -3.81 -1.68
C GLU A 140 -19.40 -2.35 -1.78
N LEU A 141 -19.02 -1.89 -2.98
CA LEU A 141 -18.67 -0.51 -3.30
C LEU A 141 -19.92 0.39 -3.41
N ASN A 142 -20.65 0.50 -2.30
CA ASN A 142 -22.00 1.06 -2.25
C ASN A 142 -22.10 2.43 -1.55
N ASN A 143 -21.00 2.96 -1.02
CA ASN A 143 -20.99 4.25 -0.32
C ASN A 143 -19.68 5.02 -0.53
N GLY A 144 -19.71 6.33 -0.30
CA GLY A 144 -18.57 7.21 -0.56
C GLY A 144 -17.32 6.92 0.26
N VAL A 145 -17.45 6.33 1.46
CA VAL A 145 -16.30 6.05 2.34
C VAL A 145 -15.47 4.89 1.78
N ILE A 146 -16.11 3.76 1.47
CA ILE A 146 -15.41 2.60 0.88
C ILE A 146 -14.93 2.89 -0.55
N ASN A 147 -15.67 3.70 -1.31
CA ASN A 147 -15.25 4.09 -2.66
C ASN A 147 -13.97 4.94 -2.61
N CYS A 148 -13.88 5.87 -1.65
CA CYS A 148 -12.69 6.70 -1.45
C CYS A 148 -11.46 5.86 -1.05
N SER A 149 -11.61 4.94 -0.09
CA SER A 149 -10.50 4.05 0.30
C SER A 149 -10.05 3.15 -0.85
N PHE A 150 -10.98 2.61 -1.62
CA PHE A 150 -10.67 1.77 -2.80
C PHE A 150 -9.89 2.54 -3.87
N ILE A 151 -10.28 3.79 -4.17
CA ILE A 151 -9.54 4.64 -5.12
C ILE A 151 -8.09 4.90 -4.64
N LEU A 152 -7.88 5.15 -3.35
CA LEU A 152 -6.54 5.36 -2.80
C LEU A 152 -5.71 4.08 -2.88
N LEU A 153 -6.26 2.93 -2.47
CA LEU A 153 -5.61 1.63 -2.60
C LEU A 153 -5.19 1.35 -4.04
N PHE A 154 -6.07 1.63 -4.99
CA PHE A 154 -5.79 1.40 -6.39
C PHE A 154 -4.65 2.30 -6.92
N ARG A 155 -4.63 3.58 -6.51
CA ARG A 155 -3.54 4.51 -6.86
C ARG A 155 -2.19 4.04 -6.32
N ASP A 156 -2.17 3.48 -5.11
CA ASP A 156 -0.96 2.89 -4.54
C ASP A 156 -0.59 1.60 -5.27
N LEU A 157 -1.57 0.74 -5.58
CA LEU A 157 -1.33 -0.51 -6.29
C LEU A 157 -0.62 -0.30 -7.63
N ILE A 158 -1.05 0.66 -8.44
CA ILE A 158 -0.39 0.99 -9.71
C ILE A 158 1.08 1.33 -9.48
N ARG A 159 1.36 2.19 -8.49
CA ARG A 159 2.72 2.66 -8.19
C ARG A 159 3.59 1.53 -7.65
N LEU A 160 3.06 0.72 -6.73
CA LEU A 160 3.75 -0.42 -6.14
C LEU A 160 4.09 -1.46 -7.20
N PHE A 161 3.16 -1.82 -8.09
CA PHE A 161 3.45 -2.76 -9.18
C PHE A 161 4.50 -2.22 -10.14
N ALA A 162 4.45 -0.94 -10.46
CA ALA A 162 5.41 -0.36 -11.37
C ALA A 162 6.82 -0.29 -10.75
N CYS A 163 6.89 0.02 -9.45
CA CYS A 163 8.11 -0.08 -8.65
C CYS A 163 8.63 -1.54 -8.61
N TYR A 164 7.73 -2.51 -8.41
CA TYR A 164 8.07 -3.92 -8.33
C TYR A 164 8.63 -4.44 -9.66
N ASN A 165 8.03 -4.04 -10.79
CA ASN A 165 8.54 -4.32 -12.12
C ASN A 165 9.97 -3.81 -12.31
N ASP A 166 10.28 -2.57 -11.93
CA ASP A 166 11.65 -2.03 -12.06
C ASP A 166 12.66 -2.88 -11.27
N GLY A 167 12.26 -3.35 -10.09
CA GLY A 167 13.05 -4.22 -9.24
C GLY A 167 13.24 -5.64 -9.83
N ILE A 168 12.20 -6.21 -10.43
CA ILE A 168 12.30 -7.52 -11.10
C ILE A 168 13.17 -7.44 -12.35
N ILE A 169 13.10 -6.38 -13.15
CA ILE A 169 13.97 -6.24 -14.32
C ILE A 169 15.44 -6.13 -13.86
N ASN A 170 15.73 -5.35 -12.81
CA ASN A 170 17.07 -5.29 -12.23
C ASN A 170 17.56 -6.65 -11.68
N LEU A 171 16.66 -7.40 -11.04
CA LEU A 171 16.94 -8.74 -10.53
C LEU A 171 17.34 -9.69 -11.67
N LEU A 172 16.59 -9.68 -12.78
CA LEU A 172 16.84 -10.55 -13.94
C LEU A 172 18.12 -10.16 -14.69
N GLU A 173 18.41 -8.87 -14.84
CA GLU A 173 19.65 -8.40 -15.48
C GLU A 173 20.91 -8.87 -14.75
N LYS A 174 20.84 -8.98 -13.42
CA LYS A 174 21.97 -9.39 -12.58
C LYS A 174 22.01 -10.89 -12.29
N TYR A 175 20.96 -11.64 -12.66
CA TYR A 175 20.75 -13.03 -12.22
C TYR A 175 21.91 -13.96 -12.57
N PHE A 176 22.50 -13.80 -13.75
CA PHE A 176 23.59 -14.67 -14.22
C PHE A 176 24.93 -14.37 -13.55
N ASP A 177 25.08 -13.20 -12.93
CA ASP A 177 26.27 -12.79 -12.18
C ASP A 177 26.15 -13.11 -10.67
N MET A 178 25.01 -13.65 -10.24
CA MET A 178 24.74 -13.98 -8.84
C MET A 178 25.37 -15.30 -8.41
N ASN A 179 25.67 -15.41 -7.12
CA ASN A 179 26.07 -16.70 -6.56
C ASN A 179 24.86 -17.66 -6.41
N LYS A 180 25.12 -18.96 -6.24
CA LYS A 180 24.08 -20.00 -6.14
C LYS A 180 22.99 -19.72 -5.10
N LYS A 181 23.31 -19.07 -3.98
CA LYS A 181 22.33 -18.72 -2.95
C LYS A 181 21.43 -17.59 -3.46
N GLN A 182 22.04 -16.50 -3.94
CA GLN A 182 21.33 -15.35 -4.49
C GLN A 182 20.44 -15.74 -5.69
N CYS A 183 20.87 -16.65 -6.57
CA CYS A 183 20.02 -17.14 -7.66
C CYS A 183 18.74 -17.84 -7.15
N ARG A 184 18.82 -18.61 -6.06
CA ARG A 184 17.63 -19.25 -5.47
C ARG A 184 16.68 -18.21 -4.90
N ASP A 185 17.20 -17.27 -4.11
CA ASP A 185 16.42 -16.19 -3.52
C ASP A 185 15.75 -15.31 -4.61
N ALA A 186 16.49 -15.04 -5.70
CA ALA A 186 15.99 -14.32 -6.87
C ALA A 186 14.86 -15.08 -7.58
N LEU A 187 15.03 -16.39 -7.80
CA LEU A 187 14.04 -17.22 -8.46
C LEU A 187 12.75 -17.32 -7.64
N ASP A 188 12.86 -17.45 -6.32
CA ASP A 188 11.68 -17.50 -5.44
C ASP A 188 10.95 -16.15 -5.41
N THR A 189 11.70 -15.04 -5.41
CA THR A 189 11.12 -13.68 -5.57
C THR A 189 10.39 -13.55 -6.91
N TYR A 190 11.00 -14.01 -8.01
CA TYR A 190 10.38 -13.95 -9.34
C TYR A 190 9.09 -14.79 -9.44
N LYS A 191 9.06 -15.98 -8.82
CA LYS A 191 7.82 -16.78 -8.75
C LYS A 191 6.71 -16.05 -8.00
N GLY A 192 7.04 -15.39 -6.88
CA GLY A 192 6.10 -14.55 -6.14
C GLY A 192 5.50 -13.43 -6.99
N PHE A 193 6.35 -12.73 -7.77
CA PHE A 193 5.93 -11.70 -8.71
C PHE A 193 4.90 -12.20 -9.74
N LEU A 194 5.10 -13.40 -10.31
CA LEU A 194 4.18 -13.98 -11.29
C LEU A 194 2.79 -14.24 -10.69
N VAL A 195 2.74 -14.73 -9.45
CA VAL A 195 1.48 -14.94 -8.73
C VAL A 195 0.80 -13.59 -8.46
N GLY A 196 1.53 -12.60 -7.95
CA GLY A 196 1.01 -11.27 -7.65
C GLY A 196 0.41 -10.56 -8.87
N SER A 197 1.07 -10.67 -10.03
CA SER A 197 0.65 -10.02 -11.29
C SER A 197 -0.75 -10.46 -11.76
N SER A 198 -1.17 -11.68 -11.42
CA SER A 198 -2.49 -12.22 -11.78
C SER A 198 -3.67 -11.49 -11.11
N PHE A 199 -3.42 -10.80 -9.99
CA PHE A 199 -4.45 -10.10 -9.23
C PHE A 199 -4.74 -8.67 -9.72
N PHE A 200 -3.90 -8.13 -10.61
CA PHE A 200 -4.07 -6.77 -11.11
C PHE A 200 -5.34 -6.63 -11.97
N GLN A 201 -5.59 -7.57 -12.87
CA GLN A 201 -6.72 -7.51 -13.81
C GLN A 201 -8.10 -7.56 -13.11
N PRO A 202 -8.35 -8.45 -12.13
CA PRO A 202 -9.60 -8.41 -11.35
C PRO A 202 -9.83 -7.07 -10.64
N MET A 203 -8.79 -6.46 -10.08
CA MET A 203 -8.93 -5.18 -9.39
C MET A 203 -9.16 -4.02 -10.34
N TRP A 204 -8.48 -4.02 -11.50
CA TRP A 204 -8.71 -3.08 -12.60
C TRP A 204 -10.17 -3.11 -13.06
N TYR A 205 -10.72 -4.32 -13.30
CA TYR A 205 -12.12 -4.49 -13.68
C TYR A 205 -13.09 -3.87 -12.66
N ARG A 206 -12.87 -4.13 -11.36
CA ARG A 206 -13.69 -3.55 -10.28
C ARG A 206 -13.65 -2.02 -10.27
N LEU A 207 -12.48 -1.41 -10.52
CA LEU A 207 -12.39 0.04 -10.65
C LEU A 207 -13.15 0.56 -11.86
N HIS A 208 -13.01 -0.09 -13.02
CA HIS A 208 -13.71 0.31 -14.23
C HIS A 208 -15.23 0.34 -13.99
N THR A 209 -15.78 -0.73 -13.42
CA THR A 209 -17.20 -0.81 -13.06
C THR A 209 -17.61 0.27 -12.07
N LEU A 210 -16.78 0.58 -11.08
CA LEU A 210 -17.05 1.66 -10.13
C LEU A 210 -17.12 3.02 -10.85
N LEU A 211 -16.16 3.32 -11.72
CA LEU A 211 -16.09 4.59 -12.44
C LEU A 211 -17.27 4.76 -13.42
N GLU A 212 -17.70 3.69 -14.08
CA GLU A 212 -18.90 3.71 -14.93
C GLU A 212 -20.16 4.03 -14.12
N ARG A 213 -20.33 3.41 -12.95
CA ARG A 213 -21.47 3.69 -12.06
C ARG A 213 -21.47 5.14 -11.57
N LEU A 214 -20.30 5.69 -11.21
CA LEU A 214 -20.20 7.07 -10.75
C LEU A 214 -20.51 8.08 -11.87
N LYS A 215 -20.13 7.78 -13.12
CA LYS A 215 -20.48 8.62 -14.29
C LYS A 215 -21.98 8.62 -14.58
N LEU A 216 -22.69 7.51 -14.35
CA LEU A 216 -24.15 7.40 -14.53
C LEU A 216 -24.96 8.13 -13.44
N SER A 217 -24.31 8.55 -12.35
CA SER A 217 -24.95 9.27 -11.24
C SER A 217 -24.77 10.80 -11.29
N MET A 218 -24.09 11.31 -12.32
CA MET A 218 -23.92 12.75 -12.62
C MET A 218 -24.74 13.14 -13.84
#